data_AF-A0A348YAT5-F1
#
_entry.id   AF-A0A348YAT5-F1
#
_cell.length_a   1.000
_cell.length_b   1.000
_cell.length_c   1.000
_cell.angle_alpha   90.00
_cell.angle_beta   90.00
_cell.angle_gamma   90.00
#
_symmetry.space_group_name_H-M   'P 1'
#
loop_
_entity.id
_entity.type
_entity.pdbx_description
1 polymer ?
#
loop_
_entity_poly.entity_id
_entity_poly.type
_entity_poly.pdbx_seq_one_letter_code
_entity_poly.pdbx_strand_id
1 'polypeptide(L)'
;SSAAESLPIAIMVSLAAVIWNFIYNMAFENWERRQQVTQRTLLVRSAHAIGFEGGLVLICLPLYMIWYDVGFIKAFMMEAALLLFFLVYTFFFTLGFDKVFTLPHHYKKAFAS
;
A
#
# COMPACT_ATOMS: atom_id res chain seq x y z
N SER A 1 20.30 18.28 -15.88
CA SER A 1 20.71 17.32 -14.84
C SER A 1 19.62 17.11 -13.78
N SER A 2 18.32 17.12 -14.12
CA SER A 2 17.23 17.05 -13.14
C SER A 2 17.01 15.65 -12.54
N ALA A 3 17.22 14.58 -13.33
CA ALA A 3 17.01 13.21 -12.84
C ALA A 3 18.07 12.75 -11.81
N ALA A 4 19.31 13.24 -11.94
CA ALA A 4 20.39 12.89 -11.03
C ALA A 4 20.20 13.48 -9.61
N GLU A 5 19.49 14.61 -9.50
CA GLU A 5 19.18 15.23 -8.21
C GLU A 5 18.02 14.53 -7.49
N SER A 6 17.09 13.89 -8.22
CA SER A 6 16.01 13.11 -7.63
C SER A 6 16.38 11.67 -7.28
N LEU A 7 17.51 11.17 -7.78
CA LEU A 7 17.94 9.79 -7.56
C LEU A 7 18.25 9.48 -6.08
N PRO A 8 18.98 10.33 -5.34
CA PRO A 8 19.30 10.07 -3.94
C PRO A 8 18.05 10.01 -3.05
N ILE A 9 17.10 10.94 -3.22
CA ILE A 9 15.85 10.92 -2.46
C ILE A 9 14.99 9.71 -2.81
N ALA A 10 14.94 9.33 -4.09
CA ALA A 10 14.21 8.13 -4.51
C ALA A 10 14.82 6.86 -3.87
N ILE A 11 16.15 6.76 -3.77
CA ILE A 11 16.84 5.66 -3.09
C ILE A 11 16.53 5.68 -1.59
N MET A 12 16.62 6.83 -0.94
CA MET A 12 16.34 6.97 0.49
C MET A 12 14.90 6.60 0.83
N VAL A 13 13.93 7.12 0.06
CA VAL A 13 12.51 6.82 0.23
C VAL A 13 12.24 5.33 -0.04
N SER A 14 12.82 4.75 -1.08
CA SER A 14 12.68 3.31 -1.37
C SER A 14 13.25 2.45 -0.25
N LEU A 15 14.43 2.80 0.28
CA LEU A 15 15.04 2.07 1.38
C LEU A 15 14.20 2.19 2.66
N ALA A 16 13.73 3.40 2.99
CA ALA A 16 12.85 3.64 4.12
C ALA A 16 11.55 2.85 3.98
N ALA A 17 10.95 2.81 2.78
CA ALA A 17 9.75 2.04 2.50
C ALA A 17 9.98 0.54 2.68
N VAL A 18 11.09 -0.02 2.19
CA VAL A 18 11.43 -1.45 2.35
C VAL A 18 11.63 -1.80 3.83
N ILE A 19 12.38 -0.98 4.57
CA ILE A 19 12.62 -1.17 6.00
C ILE A 19 11.31 -1.10 6.78
N TRP A 20 10.51 -0.06 6.54
CA TRP A 20 9.21 0.10 7.20
C TRP A 20 8.28 -1.06 6.88
N ASN A 21 8.24 -1.50 5.61
CA ASN A 21 7.43 -2.63 5.20
C ASN A 21 7.81 -3.92 5.91
N PHE A 22 9.10 -4.19 6.05
CA PHE A 22 9.57 -5.35 6.81
C PHE A 22 9.19 -5.27 8.29
N ILE A 23 9.43 -4.12 8.94
CA ILE A 23 9.11 -3.91 10.36
C ILE A 23 7.60 -4.04 10.60
N TYR A 24 6.78 -3.39 9.78
CA TYR A 24 5.34 -3.36 9.93
C TYR A 24 4.73 -4.75 9.70
N ASN A 25 5.11 -5.45 8.63
CA ASN A 25 4.65 -6.80 8.37
C ASN A 25 5.03 -7.74 9.51
N MET A 26 6.27 -7.69 10.00
CA MET A 26 6.72 -8.53 11.11
C MET A 26 5.97 -8.22 12.42
N ALA A 27 5.75 -6.94 12.73
CA ALA A 27 4.97 -6.53 13.89
C ALA A 27 3.51 -7.01 13.79
N PHE A 28 2.92 -6.90 12.60
CA PHE A 28 1.55 -7.32 12.36
C PHE A 28 1.38 -8.83 12.38
N GLU A 29 2.29 -9.60 11.80
CA GLU A 29 2.30 -11.06 11.88
C GLU A 29 2.43 -11.54 13.33
N ASN A 30 3.29 -10.88 14.12
CA ASN A 30 3.43 -11.19 15.54
C ASN A 30 2.15 -10.84 16.33
N TRP A 31 1.46 -9.75 15.97
CA TRP A 31 0.17 -9.39 16.55
C TRP A 31 -0.94 -10.38 16.15
N GLU A 32 -1.05 -10.77 14.88
CA GLU A 32 -2.00 -11.79 14.41
C GLU A 32 -1.78 -13.13 15.09
N ARG A 33 -0.51 -13.54 15.26
CA ARG A 33 -0.14 -14.78 15.96
C ARG A 33 -0.57 -14.74 17.42
N ARG A 34 -0.41 -13.59 18.09
CA ARG A 34 -0.87 -13.37 19.48
C ARG A 34 -2.39 -13.36 19.59
N GLN A 35 -3.09 -12.83 18.59
CA GLN A 35 -4.56 -12.71 18.58
C GLN A 35 -5.27 -13.97 18.03
N GLN A 36 -4.54 -15.02 17.63
CA GLN A 36 -5.08 -16.28 17.09
C GLN A 36 -6.13 -16.05 15.98
N VAL A 37 -5.87 -15.07 15.10
CA VAL A 37 -6.83 -14.70 14.04
C VAL A 37 -6.82 -15.77 12.94
N THR A 38 -7.77 -16.71 13.01
CA THR A 38 -7.90 -17.83 12.06
C THR A 38 -8.48 -17.41 10.69
N GLN A 39 -9.18 -16.26 10.64
CA GLN A 39 -9.71 -15.70 9.40
C GLN A 39 -9.44 -14.19 9.33
N ARG A 40 -8.70 -13.76 8.30
CA ARG A 40 -8.50 -12.33 8.00
C ARG A 40 -9.81 -11.72 7.50
N THR A 41 -10.60 -11.17 8.42
CA THR A 41 -11.81 -10.41 8.09
C THR A 41 -11.43 -9.13 7.34
N LEU A 42 -12.37 -8.59 6.55
CA LEU A 42 -12.16 -7.34 5.81
C LEU A 42 -11.72 -6.18 6.74
N LEU A 43 -12.26 -6.14 7.96
CA LEU A 43 -11.85 -5.16 8.98
C LEU A 43 -10.37 -5.23 9.35
N VAL A 44 -9.83 -6.44 9.56
CA VAL A 44 -8.41 -6.64 9.89
C VAL A 44 -7.52 -6.21 8.73
N ARG A 45 -7.94 -6.49 7.48
CA ARG A 45 -7.22 -6.07 6.28
C ARG A 45 -7.24 -4.55 6.09
N SER A 46 -8.38 -3.90 6.29
CA SER A 46 -8.49 -2.45 6.20
C SER A 46 -7.69 -1.75 7.29
N ALA A 47 -7.75 -2.24 8.55
CA ALA A 47 -6.95 -1.70 9.64
C ALA A 47 -5.44 -1.84 9.38
N HIS A 48 -5.00 -2.99 8.85
CA HIS A 48 -3.62 -3.21 8.43
C HIS A 48 -3.19 -2.24 7.33
N ALA A 49 -4.00 -2.12 6.27
CA ALA A 49 -3.68 -1.23 5.15
C ALA A 49 -3.59 0.23 5.61
N ILE A 50 -4.55 0.70 6.40
CA ILE A 50 -4.56 2.09 6.92
C ILE A 50 -3.37 2.34 7.85
N GLY A 51 -3.03 1.38 8.73
CA GLY A 51 -1.89 1.52 9.63
C GLY A 51 -0.54 1.48 8.90
N PHE A 52 -0.41 0.61 7.89
CA PHE A 52 0.77 0.53 7.04
C PHE A 52 0.99 1.85 6.30
N GLU A 53 -0.05 2.30 5.61
CA GLU A 53 -0.04 3.50 4.78
C GLU A 53 0.19 4.74 5.63
N GLY A 54 -0.53 4.87 6.74
CA GLY A 54 -0.35 5.98 7.67
C GLY A 54 1.06 6.06 8.26
N GLY A 55 1.65 4.91 8.61
CA GLY A 55 3.03 4.86 9.10
C GLY A 55 4.06 5.24 8.03
N LEU A 56 3.85 4.79 6.80
CA LEU A 56 4.72 5.09 5.67
C LEU A 56 4.66 6.59 5.33
N VAL A 57 3.45 7.16 5.27
CA VAL A 57 3.21 8.60 5.09
C VAL A 57 3.95 9.42 6.15
N LEU A 58 3.94 9.00 7.42
CA LEU A 58 4.65 9.71 8.50
C LEU A 58 6.18 9.69 8.35
N ILE A 59 6.74 8.66 7.70
CA ILE A 59 8.18 8.56 7.43
C ILE A 59 8.56 9.33 6.16
N CYS A 60 7.72 9.29 5.14
CA CYS A 60 7.96 9.94 3.85
C CYS A 60 7.72 11.46 3.90
N LEU A 61 6.76 11.93 4.70
CA LEU A 61 6.49 13.36 4.92
C LEU A 61 7.73 14.20 5.27
N PRO A 62 8.49 13.89 6.34
CA PRO A 62 9.68 14.67 6.70
C PRO A 62 10.77 14.59 5.63
N LEU A 63 10.91 13.45 4.94
CA LEU A 63 11.85 13.31 3.83
C LEU A 63 11.51 14.25 2.67
N TYR A 64 10.22 14.32 2.29
CA TYR A 64 9.78 15.24 1.24
C TYR A 64 9.86 16.70 1.65
N MET A 65 9.51 17.03 2.90
CA MET A 65 9.61 18.40 3.40
C MET A 65 11.05 18.91 3.37
N ILE A 66 12.02 18.09 3.81
CA ILE A 66 13.44 18.46 3.83
C ILE A 66 14.00 18.52 2.40
N TRP A 67 13.66 17.57 1.53
CA TRP A 67 14.27 17.49 0.20
C TRP A 67 13.70 18.48 -0.81
N TYR A 68 12.38 18.67 -0.81
CA TYR A 68 11.71 19.56 -1.76
C TYR A 68 11.49 20.98 -1.21
N ASP A 69 11.90 21.26 0.03
CA ASP A 69 11.68 22.52 0.74
C ASP A 69 10.21 22.98 0.68
N VAL A 70 9.31 22.02 0.93
CA VAL A 70 7.86 22.23 0.89
C VAL A 70 7.23 22.12 2.28
N GLY A 71 6.16 22.88 2.50
CA GLY A 71 5.37 22.75 3.73
C GLY A 71 4.60 21.43 3.81
N PHE A 72 4.14 21.10 5.02
CA PHE A 72 3.41 19.87 5.35
C PHE A 72 2.27 19.53 4.37
N ILE A 73 1.43 20.52 4.04
CA ILE A 73 0.27 20.30 3.14
C ILE A 73 0.72 19.90 1.74
N LYS A 74 1.79 20.51 1.22
CA LYS A 74 2.31 20.18 -0.12
C LYS A 74 2.94 18.79 -0.14
N ALA A 75 3.75 18.45 0.85
CA ALA A 75 4.33 17.10 0.98
C ALA A 75 3.24 16.04 1.11
N PHE A 76 2.21 16.28 1.93
CA PHE A 76 1.07 15.40 2.06
C PHE A 76 0.28 15.25 0.75
N MET A 77 0.07 16.34 -0.01
CA MET A 77 -0.58 16.26 -1.32
C MET A 77 0.24 15.45 -2.33
N MET A 78 1.57 15.55 -2.32
CA MET A 78 2.45 14.76 -3.20
C MET A 78 2.30 13.26 -2.92
N GLU A 79 2.34 12.88 -1.65
CA GLU A 79 2.13 11.51 -1.19
C GLU A 79 0.70 11.02 -1.55
N ALA A 80 -0.33 11.79 -1.19
CA ALA A 80 -1.72 11.45 -1.42
C ALA A 80 -2.05 11.30 -2.92
N ALA A 81 -1.47 12.12 -3.79
CA ALA A 81 -1.63 12.01 -5.23
C ALA A 81 -1.06 10.69 -5.76
N LEU A 82 0.12 10.27 -5.27
CA LEU A 82 0.75 9.01 -5.65
C LEU A 82 -0.10 7.81 -5.18
N LEU A 83 -0.56 7.83 -3.93
CA LEU A 83 -1.40 6.77 -3.36
C LEU A 83 -2.74 6.66 -4.08
N LEU A 84 -3.39 7.80 -4.34
CA LEU A 84 -4.64 7.82 -5.08
C LEU A 84 -4.44 7.29 -6.50
N PHE A 85 -3.35 7.66 -7.17
CA PHE A 85 -3.00 7.15 -8.49
C PHE A 85 -2.81 5.62 -8.47
N PHE A 86 -2.05 5.08 -7.52
CA PHE A 86 -1.86 3.64 -7.36
C PHE A 86 -3.16 2.91 -7.03
N LEU A 87 -4.01 3.49 -6.19
CA LEU A 87 -5.30 2.91 -5.82
C LEU A 87 -6.24 2.84 -7.03
N VAL A 88 -6.36 3.93 -7.78
CA VAL A 88 -7.15 3.98 -9.01
C VAL A 88 -6.58 3.01 -10.05
N TYR A 89 -5.27 3.03 -10.28
CA TYR A 89 -4.59 2.10 -11.19
C TYR A 89 -4.86 0.65 -10.80
N THR A 90 -4.66 0.28 -9.53
CA THR A 90 -4.86 -1.09 -9.03
C THR A 90 -6.31 -1.51 -9.20
N PHE A 91 -7.27 -0.64 -8.87
CA PHE A 91 -8.69 -0.93 -9.07
C PHE A 91 -9.03 -1.23 -10.53
N PHE A 92 -8.63 -0.36 -11.46
CA PHE A 92 -8.88 -0.59 -12.89
C PHE A 92 -8.10 -1.79 -13.43
N PHE A 93 -6.87 -2.00 -12.98
CA PHE A 93 -6.07 -3.16 -13.34
C PHE A 93 -6.74 -4.44 -12.87
N THR A 94 -7.19 -4.51 -11.62
CA THR A 94 -7.92 -5.67 -11.10
C THR A 94 -9.23 -5.90 -11.85
N LEU A 95 -10.01 -4.86 -12.15
CA LEU A 95 -11.22 -4.99 -12.98
C LEU A 95 -10.92 -5.49 -14.40
N GLY A 96 -9.83 -5.01 -15.01
CA GLY A 96 -9.37 -5.47 -16.31
C GLY A 96 -8.90 -6.91 -16.27
N PHE A 97 -8.10 -7.25 -15.26
CA PHE A 97 -7.58 -8.59 -15.01
C PHE A 97 -8.72 -9.58 -14.78
N ASP A 98 -9.70 -9.24 -13.94
CA ASP A 98 -10.89 -10.05 -13.72
C ASP A 98 -11.68 -10.23 -15.03
N LYS A 99 -11.87 -9.19 -15.83
CA LYS A 99 -12.56 -9.34 -17.13
C LYS A 99 -11.79 -10.22 -18.14
N VAL A 100 -10.46 -10.22 -18.09
CA VAL A 100 -9.61 -11.00 -19.00
C VAL A 100 -9.44 -12.44 -18.52
N PHE A 101 -9.37 -12.67 -17.21
CA PHE A 101 -9.04 -13.97 -16.60
C PHE A 101 -10.19 -14.65 -15.87
N THR A 102 -11.19 -13.91 -15.36
CA THR A 102 -12.40 -14.47 -14.75
C THR A 102 -13.62 -14.31 -15.66
N LEU A 103 -13.74 -15.19 -16.65
CA LEU A 103 -14.99 -15.75 -17.20
C LEU A 103 -14.62 -16.96 -18.09
N PRO A 104 -15.11 -18.22 -17.87
CA PRO A 104 -16.20 -18.67 -17.01
C PRO A 104 -15.82 -19.85 -16.09
N HIS A 105 -15.73 -19.66 -14.76
CA HIS A 105 -15.87 -20.80 -13.86
C HIS A 105 -17.36 -21.11 -13.69
N HIS A 106 -17.81 -22.12 -14.45
CA HIS A 106 -19.09 -22.78 -14.28
C HIS A 106 -19.34 -23.12 -12.80
N TYR A 107 -20.13 -22.31 -12.11
CA TYR A 107 -20.82 -22.76 -10.92
C TYR A 107 -21.98 -23.66 -11.35
N LYS A 108 -21.66 -24.90 -11.77
CA LYS A 108 -22.69 -25.94 -11.82
C LYS A 108 -22.94 -26.34 -10.37
N LYS A 109 -24.01 -25.78 -9.82
CA LYS A 109 -24.66 -26.12 -8.56
C LYS A 109 -24.76 -27.65 -8.46
N ALA A 110 -23.80 -28.31 -7.81
CA ALA A 110 -23.83 -29.75 -7.50
C ALA A 110 -24.71 -30.04 -6.27
N PHE A 111 -25.85 -29.35 -6.20
CA PHE A 111 -26.93 -29.59 -5.23
C PHE A 111 -28.25 -29.56 -6.01
N ALA A 112 -28.43 -30.59 -6.84
CA ALA A 112 -29.71 -31.19 -7.16
C ALA A 112 -29.48 -32.68 -6.86
N SER A 113 -29.73 -33.06 -5.60
CA SER A 113 -30.89 -33.86 -5.15
C SER A 113 -30.72 -35.33 -5.50
#